data_AF-A0AAE3LPH7-F1
#
_entry.id   AF-A0AAE3LPH7-F1
#
_cell.length_a   1.000
_cell.length_b   1.000
_cell.length_c   1.000
_cell.angle_alpha   90.00
_cell.angle_beta   90.00
_cell.angle_gamma   90.00
#
_symmetry.space_group_name_H-M   'P 1'
#
loop_
_entity.id
_entity.type
_entity.pdbx_description
1 polymer ?
#
loop_
_entity_poly.entity_id
_entity_poly.type
_entity_poly.pdbx_seq_one_letter_code
_entity_poly.pdbx_strand_id
1 'polypeptide(L)'
;MLFSFLRASLLGFAVLTVIYFIMRWYVFSLRREELEKEFDQEVQSGDRDAYVEAGMKEYRKSPLRKLLLLVYIVPLLLYVAVMYFINFN
;
A
#
# COMPACT_ATOMS: atom_id res chain seq x y z
N MET A 1 -26.32 -19.14 10.35
CA MET A 1 -25.00 -19.42 9.72
C MET A 1 -24.47 -18.21 8.94
N LEU A 2 -25.24 -17.60 8.01
CA LEU A 2 -24.81 -16.42 7.24
C LEU A 2 -24.31 -15.20 8.06
N PHE A 3 -24.98 -14.84 9.17
CA PHE A 3 -24.57 -13.71 10.00
C PHE A 3 -23.19 -13.87 10.66
N SER A 4 -22.79 -15.11 10.98
CA SER A 4 -21.46 -15.40 11.56
C SER A 4 -20.34 -15.33 10.52
N PHE A 5 -20.64 -15.61 9.26
CA PHE A 5 -19.70 -15.43 8.15
C PHE A 5 -19.55 -13.96 7.79
N LEU A 6 -20.66 -13.22 7.73
CA LEU A 6 -20.64 -11.80 7.38
C LEU A 6 -19.81 -10.96 8.35
N ARG A 7 -19.93 -11.20 9.67
CA ARG A 7 -19.11 -10.50 10.69
C ARG A 7 -17.61 -10.81 10.55
N ALA A 8 -17.25 -12.04 10.21
CA ALA A 8 -15.85 -12.44 10.07
C ALA A 8 -15.22 -11.81 8.83
N SER A 9 -15.97 -11.77 7.71
CA SER A 9 -15.56 -11.09 6.49
C SER A 9 -15.38 -9.59 6.70
N LEU A 10 -16.30 -8.94 7.42
CA LEU A 10 -16.21 -7.51 7.74
C LEU A 10 -14.97 -7.21 8.59
N LEU A 11 -14.69 -8.04 9.60
CA LEU A 11 -13.52 -7.85 10.47
C LEU A 11 -12.21 -8.09 9.71
N GLY A 12 -12.17 -9.11 8.84
CA GLY A 12 -11.04 -9.33 7.94
C GLY A 12 -10.80 -8.15 7.00
N PHE A 13 -11.85 -7.61 6.39
CA PHE A 13 -11.77 -6.45 5.51
C PHE A 13 -11.27 -5.19 6.25
N ALA A 14 -11.72 -4.99 7.49
CA ALA A 14 -11.24 -3.88 8.33
C ALA A 14 -9.74 -3.99 8.64
N VAL A 15 -9.26 -5.18 9.02
CA VAL A 15 -7.82 -5.43 9.28
C VAL A 15 -6.99 -5.17 8.02
N LEU A 16 -7.44 -5.64 6.86
CA LEU A 16 -6.76 -5.41 5.58
C LEU A 16 -6.70 -3.93 5.20
N THR A 17 -7.78 -3.20 5.47
CA THR A 17 -7.83 -1.76 5.27
C THR A 17 -6.75 -1.06 6.11
N VAL A 18 -6.62 -1.43 7.38
CA VAL A 18 -5.58 -0.88 8.27
C VAL A 18 -4.17 -1.18 7.75
N ILE A 19 -3.90 -2.44 7.37
CA ILE A 19 -2.60 -2.86 6.82
C ILE A 19 -2.28 -2.09 5.53
N TYR A 20 -3.26 -1.91 4.65
CA TYR A 20 -3.13 -1.10 3.44
C TYR A 20 -2.67 0.33 3.75
N PHE A 21 -3.32 0.99 4.73
CA PHE A 21 -2.96 2.36 5.09
C PHE A 21 -1.54 2.46 5.67
N ILE A 22 -1.15 1.52 6.52
CA ILE A 22 0.22 1.46 7.09
C ILE A 22 1.25 1.29 5.98
N MET A 23 1.06 0.31 5.09
CA MET A 23 1.97 0.06 3.97
C MET A 23 2.06 1.26 3.03
N ARG A 24 0.92 1.89 2.73
CA ARG A 24 0.86 3.09 1.89
C ARG A 24 1.68 4.23 2.49
N TRP A 25 1.56 4.47 3.79
CA TRP A 25 2.33 5.52 4.47
C TRP A 25 3.81 5.16 4.55
N TYR A 26 4.15 3.92 4.85
CA TYR A 26 5.54 3.46 4.93
C TYR A 26 6.30 3.66 3.62
N VAL A 27 5.73 3.22 2.50
CA VAL A 27 6.33 3.41 1.17
C VAL A 27 6.50 4.88 0.83
N PHE A 28 5.51 5.71 1.16
CA PHE A 28 5.56 7.15 0.91
C PHE A 28 6.64 7.85 1.74
N SER A 29 6.81 7.41 3.00
CA SER A 29 7.85 7.91 3.91
C SER A 29 9.23 7.54 3.41
N LEU A 30 9.46 6.28 3.05
CA LEU A 30 10.75 5.81 2.55
C LEU A 30 11.16 6.54 1.27
N ARG A 31 10.23 6.75 0.34
CA ARG A 31 10.57 7.42 -0.92
C ARG A 31 10.95 8.88 -0.70
N ARG A 32 10.26 9.56 0.22
CA ARG A 32 10.63 10.92 0.61
C ARG A 32 12.03 10.94 1.21
N GLU A 33 12.31 10.04 2.14
CA GLU A 33 13.64 9.92 2.77
C GLU A 33 14.75 9.62 1.75
N GLU A 34 14.47 8.81 0.74
CA GLU A 34 15.41 8.51 -0.34
C GLU A 34 15.73 9.75 -1.20
N LEU A 35 14.70 10.50 -1.61
CA LEU A 35 14.88 11.76 -2.36
C LEU A 35 15.63 12.82 -1.55
N GLU A 36 15.37 12.86 -0.26
CA GLU A 36 16.04 13.72 0.71
C GLU A 36 17.54 13.38 0.80
N LYS A 37 17.88 12.09 0.93
CA LYS A 37 19.28 11.62 0.92
C LYS A 37 19.96 11.86 -0.43
N GLU A 38 19.25 11.64 -1.53
CA GLU A 38 19.76 11.86 -2.89
C GLU A 38 20.11 13.33 -3.11
N PHE A 39 19.26 14.26 -2.65
CA PHE A 39 19.57 15.68 -2.69
C PHE A 39 20.80 16.03 -1.84
N ASP A 40 20.88 15.50 -0.62
CA ASP A 40 21.97 15.77 0.31
C ASP A 40 23.32 15.17 -0.15
N GLN A 41 23.30 14.11 -0.98
CA GLN A 41 24.50 13.43 -1.47
C GLN A 41 24.95 13.88 -2.85
N GLU A 42 24.03 14.02 -3.81
CA GLU A 42 24.38 14.21 -5.22
C GLU A 42 24.11 15.63 -5.72
N VAL A 43 22.93 16.19 -5.42
CA VAL A 43 22.49 17.47 -5.99
C VAL A 43 23.13 18.64 -5.26
N GLN A 44 23.05 18.65 -3.93
CA GLN A 44 23.64 19.61 -2.97
C GLN A 44 23.48 21.10 -3.33
N SER A 45 22.56 21.45 -4.24
CA SER A 45 22.37 22.82 -4.74
C SER A 45 20.90 23.09 -5.10
N GLY A 46 20.44 24.30 -4.78
CA GLY A 46 19.04 24.71 -4.95
C GLY A 46 18.17 24.49 -3.72
N ASP A 47 16.86 24.54 -3.92
CA ASP A 47 15.87 24.33 -2.86
C ASP A 47 15.55 22.84 -2.71
N ARG A 48 15.92 22.28 -1.55
CA ARG A 48 15.72 20.87 -1.18
C ARG A 48 14.25 20.49 -1.19
N ASP A 49 13.39 21.35 -0.66
CA ASP A 49 11.96 21.05 -0.55
C ASP A 49 11.31 21.01 -1.94
N ALA A 50 11.72 21.92 -2.83
CA ALA A 50 11.28 21.93 -4.22
C ALA A 50 11.71 20.66 -4.98
N TYR A 51 12.94 20.16 -4.75
CA TYR A 51 13.45 18.91 -5.35
C TYR A 51 12.63 17.69 -4.90
N VAL A 52 12.45 17.56 -3.58
CA VAL A 52 11.69 16.46 -3.00
C VAL A 52 10.23 16.50 -3.46
N GLU A 53 9.60 17.67 -3.50
CA GLU A 53 8.22 17.80 -3.95
C GLU A 53 8.05 17.43 -5.43
N ALA A 54 9.00 17.84 -6.29
CA ALA A 54 9.01 17.49 -7.70
C ALA A 54 9.16 15.96 -7.89
N GLY A 55 10.13 15.33 -7.22
CA GLY A 55 10.34 13.88 -7.26
C GLY A 55 9.13 13.10 -6.76
N MET A 56 8.47 13.57 -5.70
CA MET A 56 7.23 12.98 -5.20
C MET A 56 6.04 13.17 -6.16
N LYS A 57 6.01 14.26 -6.93
CA LYS A 57 4.95 14.52 -7.95
C LYS A 57 5.08 13.59 -9.15
N GLU A 58 6.30 13.26 -9.54
CA GLU A 58 6.59 12.27 -10.57
C GLU A 58 6.30 10.84 -10.08
N TYR A 59 6.67 10.52 -8.84
CA TYR A 59 6.34 9.24 -8.21
C TYR A 59 4.83 9.00 -8.11
N ARG A 60 4.03 10.04 -7.87
CA ARG A 60 2.55 9.94 -7.89
C ARG A 60 2.01 9.48 -9.25
N LYS A 61 2.72 9.72 -10.37
CA LYS A 61 2.32 9.23 -11.71
C LYS A 61 2.75 7.79 -11.99
N SER A 62 3.65 7.23 -11.17
CA SER A 62 4.27 5.92 -11.36
C SER A 62 3.33 4.75 -10.99
N PRO A 63 3.47 3.55 -11.59
CA PRO A 63 2.61 2.37 -11.36
C PRO A 63 2.55 1.84 -9.93
N LEU A 64 3.25 2.45 -8.96
CA LEU A 64 3.19 2.13 -7.54
C LEU A 64 1.77 2.16 -6.93
N ARG A 65 0.85 2.94 -7.52
CA ARG A 65 -0.58 2.85 -7.18
C ARG A 65 -1.17 1.45 -7.45
N LYS A 66 -0.71 0.74 -8.49
CA LYS A 66 -1.11 -0.65 -8.79
C LYS A 66 -0.53 -1.64 -7.78
N LEU A 67 0.64 -1.36 -7.22
CA LEU A 67 1.24 -2.22 -6.19
C LEU A 67 0.46 -2.13 -4.86
N LEU A 68 -0.04 -0.95 -4.51
CA LEU A 68 -0.91 -0.78 -3.35
C LEU A 68 -2.27 -1.49 -3.53
N LEU A 69 -2.79 -1.58 -4.75
CA LEU A 69 -3.99 -2.35 -5.05
C LEU A 69 -3.83 -3.85 -4.77
N LEU A 70 -2.60 -4.41 -4.86
CA LEU A 70 -2.36 -5.82 -4.52
C LEU A 70 -2.67 -6.15 -3.06
N VAL A 71 -2.57 -5.18 -2.15
CA VAL A 71 -2.93 -5.39 -0.74
C VAL A 71 -4.44 -5.66 -0.57
N TYR A 72 -5.28 -5.24 -1.51
CA TYR A 72 -6.70 -5.62 -1.52
C TYR A 72 -6.97 -6.88 -2.33
N ILE A 73 -6.29 -7.05 -3.47
CA ILE A 73 -6.53 -8.17 -4.39
C ILE A 73 -6.02 -9.49 -3.80
N VAL A 74 -4.81 -9.54 -3.24
CA VAL A 74 -4.20 -10.77 -2.72
C VAL A 74 -5.02 -11.39 -1.59
N PRO A 75 -5.44 -10.66 -0.54
CA PRO A 75 -6.24 -11.25 0.52
C PRO A 75 -7.67 -11.57 0.10
N LEU A 76 -8.26 -10.84 -0.85
CA LEU A 76 -9.56 -11.20 -1.41
C LEU A 76 -9.48 -12.57 -2.12
N LEU A 77 -8.43 -12.78 -2.92
CA LEU A 77 -8.17 -14.07 -3.57
C LEU A 77 -7.92 -15.18 -2.54
N LEU A 78 -7.17 -14.91 -1.48
CA LEU A 78 -6.94 -15.86 -0.38
C LEU A 78 -8.25 -16.21 0.34
N TYR A 79 -9.11 -15.22 0.63
CA TYR A 79 -10.41 -15.46 1.26
C TYR A 79 -11.31 -16.35 0.39
N VAL A 80 -11.40 -16.04 -0.91
CA VAL A 80 -12.16 -16.85 -1.87
C VAL A 80 -11.59 -18.26 -1.97
N ALA A 81 -10.27 -18.40 -2.02
CA ALA A 81 -9.60 -19.70 -2.08
C ALA A 81 -9.89 -20.54 -0.82
N VAL A 82 -9.72 -19.97 0.38
CA VAL A 82 -10.01 -20.65 1.65
C VAL A 82 -11.47 -21.08 1.74
N MET A 83 -12.40 -20.20 1.36
CA MET A 83 -13.83 -20.54 1.32
C MET A 83 -14.13 -21.68 0.35
N TYR A 84 -13.54 -21.65 -0.85
CA TYR A 84 -13.69 -22.71 -1.83
C TYR A 84 -13.18 -24.04 -1.28
N PHE A 85 -11.96 -24.07 -0.72
CA PHE A 85 -11.37 -25.29 -0.15
C PHE A 85 -12.17 -25.85 1.03
N ILE A 86 -12.73 -25.01 1.91
CA ILE A 86 -13.52 -25.50 3.05
C ILE A 86 -14.89 -26.02 2.62
N ASN A 87 -15.47 -25.48 1.54
CA ASN A 87 -16.85 -25.79 1.14
C ASN A 87 -16.96 -26.91 0.10
N PHE A 88 -15.94 -27.05 -0.77
CA PHE A 88 -15.95 -27.98 -1.90
C PHE A 88 -14.95 -29.15 -1.76
N ASN A 89 -14.37 -29.33 -0.57
CA ASN A 89 -13.64 -30.54 -0.17
C ASN A 89 -14.29 -31.14 1.07
#